data_AF-L0J885-F1
#
_entry.id   AF-L0J885-F1
#
_cell.length_a   1.000
_cell.length_b   1.000
_cell.length_c   1.000
_cell.angle_alpha   90.00
_cell.angle_beta   90.00
_cell.angle_gamma   90.00
#
_symmetry.space_group_name_H-M   'P 1'
#
loop_
_entity.id
_entity.type
_entity.pdbx_description
1 polymer ?
#
loop_
_entity_poly.entity_id
_entity_poly.type
_entity_poly.pdbx_seq_one_letter_code
_entity_poly.pdbx_strand_id
1 'polypeptide(L)'
;MATPSMPPAAVAQGSDSLQAAYFRGALADQRALIAAHMARQSSKLQSMTAAGANELAITRLRRQVRENEAEIRQLDRMIGAIDRRFSASWTITQS
;
A
#
# COMPACT_ATOMS: atom_id res chain seq x y z
N MET A 1 -43.26 -12.75 14.50
CA MET A 1 -42.47 -11.75 13.77
C MET A 1 -41.17 -11.55 14.55
N ALA A 2 -40.08 -12.22 14.18
CA ALA A 2 -38.79 -12.02 14.83
C ALA A 2 -38.20 -10.71 14.30
N THR A 3 -38.01 -9.72 15.16
CA THR A 3 -37.25 -8.51 14.85
C THR A 3 -35.82 -8.93 14.49
N PRO A 4 -35.26 -8.50 13.35
CA PRO A 4 -33.85 -8.72 13.08
C PRO A 4 -33.05 -8.00 14.16
N SER A 5 -32.39 -8.77 15.02
CA SER A 5 -31.45 -8.27 16.01
C SER A 5 -30.25 -7.70 15.25
N MET A 6 -30.30 -6.40 14.92
CA MET A 6 -29.12 -5.71 14.42
C MET A 6 -28.04 -5.83 15.49
N PRO A 7 -26.82 -6.27 15.12
CA PRO A 7 -25.73 -6.30 16.08
C PRO A 7 -25.52 -4.88 16.65
N PRO A 8 -25.17 -4.75 17.94
CA PRO A 8 -24.90 -3.46 18.52
C PRO A 8 -23.80 -2.75 17.71
N ALA A 9 -23.96 -1.44 17.48
CA ALA A 9 -23.03 -0.65 16.67
C ALA A 9 -21.56 -0.80 17.10
N ALA A 10 -21.31 -1.06 18.39
CA ALA A 10 -19.98 -1.34 18.93
C ALA A 10 -19.34 -2.63 18.37
N VAL A 11 -20.13 -3.69 18.13
CA VAL A 11 -19.66 -4.97 17.58
C VAL A 11 -19.31 -4.81 16.10
N ALA A 12 -20.13 -4.04 15.37
CA ALA A 12 -19.85 -3.69 13.98
C ALA A 12 -18.57 -2.83 13.84
N GLN A 13 -18.39 -1.82 14.70
CA GLN A 13 -17.18 -0.99 14.72
C GLN A 13 -15.91 -1.78 15.10
N GLY A 14 -16.01 -2.72 16.04
CA GLY A 14 -14.91 -3.61 16.41
C GLY A 14 -14.48 -4.50 15.23
N SER A 15 -15.44 -5.09 14.51
CA SER A 15 -15.16 -5.90 13.32
C SER A 15 -14.51 -5.08 12.19
N ASP A 16 -15.01 -3.86 11.94
CA ASP A 16 -14.45 -2.94 10.95
C ASP A 16 -13.00 -2.57 11.28
N SER A 17 -12.68 -2.35 12.56
CA SER A 17 -11.33 -1.96 12.99
C SER A 17 -10.28 -3.07 12.81
N LEU A 18 -10.66 -4.33 13.09
CA LEU A 18 -9.80 -5.50 12.87
C LEU A 18 -9.54 -5.72 11.38
N GLN A 19 -10.58 -5.64 10.56
CA GLN A 19 -10.46 -5.78 9.10
C GLN A 19 -9.60 -4.66 8.50
N ALA A 20 -9.75 -3.43 8.99
CA ALA A 20 -8.93 -2.30 8.59
C ALA A 20 -7.45 -2.49 8.94
N ALA A 21 -7.15 -3.01 10.14
CA ALA A 21 -5.77 -3.33 10.54
C ALA A 21 -5.15 -4.40 9.64
N TYR A 22 -5.90 -5.45 9.31
CA TYR A 22 -5.47 -6.49 8.37
C TYR A 22 -5.13 -5.92 6.99
N PHE A 23 -6.05 -5.15 6.38
CA PHE A 23 -5.80 -4.57 5.06
C PHE A 23 -4.69 -3.53 5.07
N ARG A 24 -4.58 -2.72 6.13
CA ARG A 24 -3.46 -1.78 6.30
C ARG A 24 -2.12 -2.52 6.28
N GLY A 25 -2.01 -3.64 7.00
CA GLY A 25 -0.82 -4.49 7.00
C GLY A 25 -0.50 -5.03 5.60
N ALA A 26 -1.48 -5.64 4.93
CA ALA A 26 -1.30 -6.18 3.59
C ALA A 26 -0.86 -5.12 2.56
N LEU A 27 -1.44 -3.91 2.63
CA LEU A 27 -1.04 -2.78 1.77
C LEU A 27 0.39 -2.31 2.06
N ALA A 28 0.79 -2.28 3.33
CA ALA A 28 2.14 -1.91 3.73
C ALA A 28 3.19 -2.94 3.24
N ASP A 29 2.87 -4.23 3.31
CA ASP A 29 3.71 -5.31 2.78
C ASP A 29 3.87 -5.20 1.27
N GLN A 30 2.76 -5.01 0.53
CA GLN A 30 2.80 -4.81 -0.92
C GLN A 30 3.64 -3.58 -1.29
N ARG A 31 3.49 -2.48 -0.55
CA ARG A 31 4.29 -1.26 -0.73
C ARG A 31 5.78 -1.54 -0.54
N ALA A 32 6.14 -2.29 0.51
CA ALA A 32 7.54 -2.65 0.79
C ALA A 32 8.14 -3.53 -0.32
N LEU A 33 7.37 -4.49 -0.84
CA LEU A 33 7.80 -5.35 -1.95
C LEU A 33 8.08 -4.56 -3.23
N ILE A 34 7.20 -3.63 -3.59
CA ILE A 34 7.36 -2.78 -4.79
C ILE A 34 8.54 -1.83 -4.59
N ALA A 35 8.70 -1.22 -3.41
CA ALA A 35 9.83 -0.35 -3.10
C ALA A 35 11.18 -1.09 -3.24
N ALA A 36 11.26 -2.32 -2.74
CA ALA A 36 12.44 -3.16 -2.91
C ALA A 36 12.70 -3.52 -4.39
N HIS A 37 11.65 -3.77 -5.17
CA HIS A 37 11.77 -4.01 -6.61
C HIS A 37 12.27 -2.77 -7.36
N MET A 38 11.74 -1.59 -7.05
CA MET A 38 12.17 -0.32 -7.63
C MET A 38 13.63 0.01 -7.31
N ALA A 39 14.10 -0.27 -6.09
CA ALA A 39 15.51 -0.08 -5.75
C ALA A 39 16.42 -0.90 -6.68
N ARG A 40 16.07 -2.18 -6.90
CA ARG A 40 16.80 -3.07 -7.83
C ARG A 40 16.75 -2.57 -9.28
N GLN A 41 15.58 -2.13 -9.75
CA GLN A 41 15.43 -1.59 -11.10
C GLN A 41 16.20 -0.28 -11.30
N SER A 42 16.25 0.57 -10.28
CA SER A 42 17.00 1.83 -10.31
C SER A 42 18.50 1.59 -10.41
N SER A 43 19.03 0.67 -9.60
CA SER A 43 20.44 0.25 -9.72
C SER A 43 20.74 -0.35 -11.09
N LYS A 44 19.84 -1.20 -11.63
CA LYS A 44 19.99 -1.76 -12.97
C LYS A 44 19.98 -0.69 -14.05
N LEU A 45 19.12 0.32 -13.94
CA LEU A 45 19.05 1.44 -14.88
C LEU A 45 20.34 2.25 -14.88
N GLN A 46 20.93 2.50 -13.70
CA GLN A 46 22.22 3.17 -13.57
C GLN A 46 23.33 2.36 -14.26
N SER A 47 23.42 1.05 -14.00
CA SER A 47 24.38 0.18 -14.66
C SER A 47 24.21 0.15 -16.18
N MET A 48 22.97 0.05 -16.68
CA MET A 48 22.69 0.05 -18.11
C MET A 48 23.06 1.37 -18.78
N THR A 49 22.82 2.49 -18.10
CA THR A 49 23.17 3.83 -18.60
C THR A 49 24.70 3.98 -18.67
N ALA A 50 25.41 3.55 -17.63
CA ALA A 50 26.88 3.61 -17.60
C ALA A 50 27.55 2.70 -18.64
N ALA A 51 26.96 1.54 -18.92
CA ALA A 51 27.46 0.59 -19.91
C ALA A 51 27.11 0.95 -21.36
N GLY A 52 26.38 2.06 -21.61
CA GLY A 52 25.93 2.43 -22.94
C GLY A 52 24.94 1.43 -23.55
N ALA A 53 24.10 0.80 -22.73
CA ALA A 53 23.12 -0.17 -23.19
C ALA A 53 22.09 0.45 -24.16
N ASN A 54 21.40 -0.40 -24.92
CA ASN A 54 20.39 0.01 -25.88
C ASN A 54 19.34 0.96 -25.28
N GLU A 55 19.14 2.11 -25.92
CA GLU A 55 18.23 3.18 -25.50
C GLU A 55 16.77 2.71 -25.35
N LEU A 56 16.31 1.78 -26.20
CA LEU A 56 14.96 1.20 -26.07
C LEU A 56 14.82 0.41 -24.78
N ALA A 57 15.86 -0.32 -24.37
CA ALA A 57 15.86 -1.09 -23.13
C ALA A 57 15.88 -0.16 -21.90
N ILE A 58 16.65 0.93 -21.95
CA ILE A 58 16.66 1.97 -20.91
C ILE A 58 15.27 2.63 -20.80
N THR A 59 14.66 2.98 -21.93
CA THR A 59 13.34 3.62 -21.97
C THR A 59 12.25 2.71 -21.41
N ARG A 60 12.26 1.41 -21.77
CA ARG A 60 11.34 0.43 -21.22
C ARG A 60 11.49 0.28 -19.71
N LEU A 61 12.73 0.22 -19.20
CA LEU A 61 12.97 0.11 -17.77
C LEU A 61 12.53 1.38 -17.01
N ARG A 62 12.78 2.58 -17.56
CA ARG A 62 12.27 3.85 -16.98
C ARG A 62 10.75 3.86 -16.89
N ARG A 63 10.05 3.36 -17.91
CA ARG A 63 8.60 3.25 -17.90
C ARG A 63 8.12 2.35 -16.76
N GLN A 64 8.72 1.17 -16.60
CA GLN A 64 8.40 0.25 -15.51
C GLN A 64 8.61 0.89 -14.12
N VAL A 65 9.70 1.63 -13.94
CA VAL A 65 9.96 2.35 -12.69
C VAL A 65 8.84 3.37 -12.41
N ARG A 66 8.41 4.15 -13.41
CA ARG A 66 7.31 5.12 -13.25
C ARG A 66 5.96 4.46 -12.95
N GLU A 67 5.70 3.29 -13.53
CA GLU A 67 4.49 2.50 -13.25
C GLU A 67 4.49 2.04 -11.78
N ASN A 68 5.62 1.51 -11.30
CA ASN A 68 5.78 1.11 -9.90
C ASN A 68 5.68 2.31 -8.93
N GLU A 69 6.22 3.48 -9.29
CA GLU A 69 6.04 4.71 -8.51
C GLU A 69 4.58 5.12 -8.39
N ALA A 70 3.80 4.97 -9.47
CA ALA A 70 2.37 5.27 -9.45
C ALA A 70 1.61 4.30 -8.53
N GLU A 71 2.00 3.02 -8.53
CA GLU A 71 1.43 2.01 -7.65
C GLU A 71 1.74 2.31 -6.18
N ILE A 72 2.99 2.67 -5.82
CA ILE A 72 3.34 3.09 -4.46
C ILE A 72 2.50 4.29 -4.02
N ARG A 73 2.37 5.32 -4.86
CA ARG A 73 1.52 6.48 -4.54
C ARG A 73 0.06 6.08 -4.32
N GLN A 74 -0.44 5.09 -5.04
CA GLN A 74 -1.79 4.57 -4.82
C GLN A 74 -1.91 3.85 -3.48
N LEU A 75 -0.96 2.98 -3.14
CA LEU A 75 -0.92 2.28 -1.86
C LEU A 75 -0.81 3.25 -0.69
N ASP A 76 0.03 4.28 -0.80
CA ASP A 76 0.15 5.35 0.21
C ASP A 76 -1.17 6.09 0.42
N ARG A 77 -1.92 6.36 -0.65
CA ARG A 77 -3.26 6.97 -0.53
C ARG A 77 -4.25 6.04 0.18
N MET A 78 -4.22 4.75 -0.11
CA MET A 78 -5.11 3.75 0.51
C MET A 78 -4.80 3.58 1.99
N ILE A 79 -3.52 3.40 2.34
CA ILE A 79 -3.06 3.34 3.73
C ILE A 79 -3.44 4.63 4.44
N GLY A 80 -3.14 5.80 3.87
CA GLY A 80 -3.50 7.09 4.44
C GLY A 80 -5.01 7.28 4.66
N ALA A 81 -5.86 6.70 3.81
CA ALA A 81 -7.31 6.74 3.97
C ALA A 81 -7.80 5.86 5.12
N ILE A 82 -7.25 4.65 5.25
CA ILE A 82 -7.47 3.80 6.43
C ILE A 82 -6.97 4.55 7.68
N ASP A 83 -5.81 5.20 7.56
CA ASP A 83 -5.18 5.96 8.63
C ASP A 83 -6.01 7.10 9.19
N ARG A 84 -6.62 7.88 8.31
CA ARG A 84 -7.53 8.93 8.74
C ARG A 84 -8.82 8.37 9.34
N ARG A 85 -9.42 7.34 8.73
CA ARG A 85 -10.73 6.80 9.13
C ARG A 85 -10.70 6.17 10.52
N PHE A 86 -9.63 5.46 10.87
CA PHE A 86 -9.53 4.71 12.11
C PHE A 86 -8.59 5.34 13.16
N SER A 87 -8.12 6.58 12.90
CA SER A 87 -7.26 7.35 13.80
C SER A 87 -7.73 7.33 15.27
N ALA A 88 -9.01 7.63 15.52
CA ALA A 88 -9.58 7.64 16.86
C ALA A 88 -9.65 6.25 17.51
N SER A 89 -9.97 5.20 16.75
CA SER A 89 -10.07 3.83 17.27
C SER A 89 -8.71 3.24 17.63
N TRP A 90 -7.65 3.62 16.92
CA TRP A 90 -6.31 3.10 17.21
C TRP A 90 -5.69 3.66 18.48
N THR A 91 -5.98 4.92 18.80
CA THR A 91 -5.51 5.55 20.04
C THR A 91 -6.10 4.85 21.27
N ILE A 92 -7.34 4.40 21.19
CA ILE A 92 -8.05 3.72 22.29
C ILE A 92 -7.49 2.31 22.53
N THR A 93 -7.03 1.60 21.49
CA THR A 93 -6.46 0.25 21.62
C THR A 93 -5.00 0.25 22.13
N GLN A 94 -4.32 1.40 22.18
CA GLN A 94 -2.92 1.51 22.65
C GLN A 94 -2.76 2.00 24.09
N SER A 95 -3.86 2.20 24.84
CA SER A 95 -3.84 2.56 26.27
C SER A 95 -4.19 1.36 27.14
#